data_AF-A0A1B6LDJ8-F1
#
_entry.id   AF-A0A1B6LDJ8-F1
#
_cell.length_a   1.000
_cell.length_b   1.000
_cell.length_c   1.000
_cell.angle_alpha   90.00
_cell.angle_beta   90.00
_cell.angle_gamma   90.00
#
_symmetry.space_group_name_H-M   'P 1'
#
loop_
_entity.id
_entity.type
_entity.pdbx_description
1 polymer ?
#
loop_
_entity_poly.entity_id
_entity_poly.type
_entity_poly.pdbx_seq_one_letter_code
_entity_poly.pdbx_strand_id
1 'polypeptide(L)'
;KNSSPSLDNYTAHSTDDIREGPKENPLLNWTCSPISLQMEQNISTGFLDKRIANRIEHAEDYPDGGTQLIEDMQEFYCYLKHVNQLVVNKERRGNALMRKLVEEDPEFTQIQFDTEELGNHFSWVEEEVEAFEKIMDGICYQWKCLVARYTQKKL
;
A
#
# COMPACT_ATOMS: atom_id res chain seq x y z
N LYS A 1 27.64 -46.84 -49.06
CA LYS A 1 27.39 -45.38 -49.05
C LYS A 1 26.02 -45.16 -48.44
N ASN A 2 26.01 -44.64 -47.22
CA ASN A 2 24.82 -44.26 -46.45
C ASN A 2 24.10 -43.10 -47.11
N SER A 3 22.75 -43.09 -47.07
CA SER A 3 21.91 -41.89 -46.95
C SER A 3 20.49 -42.31 -46.58
N SER A 4 19.92 -41.58 -45.63
CA SER A 4 18.81 -41.90 -44.72
C SER A 4 17.41 -41.92 -45.34
N PRO A 5 16.40 -42.53 -44.67
CA PRO A 5 15.01 -42.23 -44.93
C PRO A 5 14.55 -40.98 -44.15
N SER A 6 13.82 -40.11 -44.86
CA SER A 6 13.12 -38.92 -44.33
C SER A 6 12.00 -39.36 -43.38
N LEU A 7 11.96 -38.78 -42.18
CA LEU A 7 10.85 -38.87 -41.24
C LEU A 7 10.09 -37.54 -41.31
N ASP A 8 8.94 -37.57 -41.98
CA ASP A 8 8.02 -36.45 -41.99
C ASP A 8 7.32 -36.35 -40.62
N ASN A 9 7.56 -35.21 -39.97
CA ASN A 9 6.77 -34.63 -38.89
C ASN A 9 5.28 -34.63 -39.23
N TYR A 10 4.39 -35.04 -38.33
CA TYR A 10 3.15 -34.33 -38.03
C TYR A 10 2.56 -34.79 -36.68
N THR A 11 2.71 -33.91 -35.69
CA THR A 11 1.71 -33.46 -34.70
C THR A 11 1.10 -34.45 -33.70
N ALA A 12 1.55 -34.32 -32.45
CA ALA A 12 0.65 -34.20 -31.31
C ALA A 12 1.14 -33.04 -30.43
N HIS A 13 0.57 -31.85 -30.65
CA HIS A 13 0.68 -30.77 -29.68
C HIS A 13 -0.10 -31.21 -28.44
N SER A 14 0.61 -31.62 -27.40
CA SER A 14 0.08 -31.59 -26.03
C SER A 14 0.03 -30.13 -25.64
N THR A 15 -1.09 -29.45 -25.94
CA THR A 15 -1.44 -28.23 -25.22
C THR A 15 -1.88 -28.68 -23.84
N ASP A 16 -0.90 -28.76 -22.93
CA ASP A 16 -1.21 -28.60 -21.51
C ASP A 16 -1.86 -27.22 -21.37
N ASP A 17 -3.19 -27.22 -21.38
CA ASP A 17 -4.00 -26.12 -20.86
C ASP A 17 -3.65 -26.00 -19.38
N ILE A 18 -2.57 -25.28 -19.10
CA ILE A 18 -2.35 -24.67 -17.80
C ILE A 18 -3.50 -23.67 -17.65
N ARG A 19 -4.62 -24.13 -17.09
CA ARG A 19 -5.59 -23.24 -16.45
C ARG A 19 -4.80 -22.45 -15.42
N GLU A 20 -4.35 -21.25 -15.78
CA GLU A 20 -3.99 -20.25 -14.81
C GLU A 20 -5.21 -20.16 -13.88
N GLY A 21 -5.03 -20.60 -12.62
CA GLY A 21 -6.04 -20.34 -11.59
C GLY A 21 -6.29 -18.83 -11.50
N PRO A 22 -7.38 -18.39 -10.85
CA PRO A 22 -7.60 -16.97 -10.65
C PRO A 22 -6.32 -16.35 -10.10
N LYS A 23 -5.72 -15.40 -10.83
CA LYS A 23 -4.55 -14.67 -10.34
C LYS A 23 -5.00 -13.96 -9.06
N GLU A 24 -4.51 -14.41 -7.91
CA GLU A 24 -4.81 -13.76 -6.65
C GLU A 24 -4.38 -12.29 -6.77
N ASN A 25 -5.28 -11.36 -6.45
CA ASN A 25 -4.95 -9.94 -6.47
C ASN A 25 -3.98 -9.67 -5.31
N PRO A 26 -2.71 -9.32 -5.58
CA PRO A 26 -1.69 -9.16 -4.54
C PRO A 26 -2.01 -8.01 -3.57
N LEU A 27 -2.90 -7.08 -3.96
CA LEU A 27 -3.37 -5.99 -3.12
C LEU A 27 -4.28 -6.48 -1.98
N LEU A 28 -4.98 -7.60 -2.16
CA LEU A 28 -5.96 -8.14 -1.22
C LEU A 28 -5.31 -9.03 -0.15
N ASN A 29 -4.20 -9.69 -0.46
CA ASN A 29 -3.49 -10.64 0.42
C ASN A 29 -2.19 -10.03 0.98
N TRP A 30 -2.21 -8.74 1.30
CA TRP A 30 -1.03 -8.02 1.75
C TRP A 30 -0.80 -8.13 3.27
N THR A 31 0.47 -8.08 3.69
CA THR A 31 0.87 -7.96 5.09
C THR A 31 1.99 -6.94 5.26
N CYS A 32 2.08 -6.35 6.45
CA CYS A 32 3.16 -5.42 6.72
C CYS A 32 4.53 -6.07 6.64
N SER A 33 5.31 -5.60 5.67
CA SER A 33 6.74 -5.88 5.61
C SER A 33 7.50 -5.11 6.71
N PRO A 34 8.61 -5.66 7.22
CA PRO A 34 9.49 -4.92 8.12
C PRO A 34 9.98 -3.63 7.47
N ILE A 35 9.87 -2.51 8.19
CA ILE A 35 10.31 -1.21 7.67
C ILE A 35 11.82 -1.07 7.86
N SER A 36 12.52 -0.86 6.74
CA SER A 36 13.95 -0.55 6.75
C SER A 36 14.17 0.90 7.21
N LEU A 37 15.38 1.21 7.71
CA LEU A 37 15.77 2.58 8.07
C LEU A 37 15.65 3.57 6.90
N GLN A 38 15.93 3.12 5.67
CA GLN A 38 15.82 3.97 4.47
C GLN A 38 14.36 4.30 4.15
N MET A 39 13.48 3.31 4.27
CA MET A 39 12.04 3.46 4.06
C MET A 39 11.44 4.37 5.15
N GLU A 40 11.82 4.16 6.41
CA GLU A 40 11.46 5.05 7.53
C GLU A 40 11.85 6.51 7.24
N GLN A 41 13.07 6.73 6.74
CA GLN A 41 13.53 8.08 6.39
C GLN A 41 12.70 8.70 5.27
N ASN A 42 12.46 7.98 4.18
CA ASN A 42 11.68 8.47 3.04
C ASN A 42 10.24 8.81 3.42
N ILE A 43 9.60 7.99 4.26
CA ILE A 43 8.24 8.24 4.71
C ILE A 43 8.23 9.41 5.71
N SER A 44 9.18 9.42 6.64
CA SER A 44 9.27 10.47 7.66
C SER A 44 9.58 11.86 7.09
N THR A 45 10.10 11.99 5.87
CA THR A 45 10.32 13.29 5.21
C THR A 45 9.07 13.84 4.53
N GLY A 46 7.93 13.14 4.62
CA GLY A 46 6.66 13.55 4.03
C GLY A 46 6.55 13.26 2.53
N PHE A 47 7.50 12.51 1.94
CA PHE A 47 7.43 12.15 0.53
C PHE A 47 6.23 11.26 0.23
N LEU A 48 6.00 10.23 1.06
CA LEU A 48 4.87 9.32 0.90
C LEU A 48 3.54 10.04 1.09
N ASP A 49 3.43 10.88 2.13
CA ASP A 49 2.26 11.71 2.41
C ASP A 49 1.86 12.58 1.21
N LYS A 50 2.82 13.33 0.65
CA LYS A 50 2.60 14.15 -0.55
C LYS A 50 2.22 13.33 -1.78
N ARG A 51 2.80 12.13 -1.93
CA ARG A 51 2.49 11.24 -3.06
C ARG A 51 1.05 10.73 -2.96
N ILE A 52 0.60 10.35 -1.77
CA ILE A 52 -0.79 9.97 -1.49
C ILE A 52 -1.72 11.16 -1.76
N ALA A 53 -1.44 12.31 -1.15
CA ALA A 53 -2.25 13.52 -1.30
C ALA A 53 -2.45 13.89 -2.77
N ASN A 54 -1.35 13.96 -3.53
CA ASN A 54 -1.38 14.27 -4.95
C ASN A 54 -2.16 13.23 -5.77
N ARG A 55 -2.14 11.95 -5.40
CA ARG A 55 -2.90 10.90 -6.10
C ARG A 55 -4.41 11.00 -5.84
N ILE A 56 -4.81 11.44 -4.66
CA ILE A 56 -6.21 11.64 -4.32
C ILE A 56 -6.74 12.91 -5.00
N GLU A 57 -6.04 14.05 -4.88
CA GLU A 57 -6.49 15.33 -5.46
C GLU A 57 -6.54 15.34 -6.99
N HIS A 58 -5.63 14.61 -7.62
CA HIS A 58 -5.47 14.57 -9.07
C HIS A 58 -5.85 13.22 -9.67
N ALA A 59 -6.80 12.50 -9.07
CA ALA A 59 -7.23 11.19 -9.56
C ALA A 59 -7.64 11.22 -11.04
N GLU A 60 -8.30 12.30 -11.48
CA GLU A 60 -8.72 12.50 -12.88
C GLU A 60 -7.53 12.65 -13.85
N ASP A 61 -6.41 13.21 -13.39
CA ASP A 61 -5.21 13.43 -14.21
C ASP A 61 -4.36 12.15 -14.36
N TYR A 62 -4.59 11.14 -13.50
CA TYR A 62 -3.75 9.93 -13.40
C TYR A 62 -4.59 8.65 -13.27
N PRO A 63 -5.33 8.23 -14.31
CA PRO A 63 -6.25 7.08 -14.24
C PRO A 63 -5.55 5.75 -13.92
N ASP A 64 -4.26 5.60 -14.27
CA ASP A 64 -3.46 4.40 -13.94
C ASP A 64 -2.85 4.46 -12.51
N GLY A 65 -3.20 5.46 -11.72
CA GLY A 65 -2.61 5.73 -10.40
C GLY A 65 -3.17 4.90 -9.25
N GLY A 66 -4.28 4.18 -9.46
CA GLY A 66 -5.03 3.51 -8.40
C GLY A 66 -4.24 2.44 -7.65
N THR A 67 -3.56 1.54 -8.37
CA THR A 67 -2.72 0.50 -7.75
C THR A 67 -1.63 1.11 -6.87
N GLN A 68 -0.94 2.15 -7.37
CA GLN A 68 0.09 2.84 -6.60
C GLN A 68 -0.49 3.50 -5.35
N LEU A 69 -1.70 4.05 -5.44
CA LEU A 69 -2.36 4.64 -4.28
C LEU A 69 -2.67 3.59 -3.21
N ILE A 70 -3.17 2.42 -3.57
CA ILE A 70 -3.38 1.31 -2.62
C ILE A 70 -2.05 0.91 -1.95
N GLU A 71 -0.99 0.72 -2.74
CA GLU A 71 0.34 0.36 -2.23
C GLU A 71 0.91 1.44 -1.29
N ASP A 72 0.74 2.71 -1.63
CA ASP A 72 1.19 3.83 -0.83
C ASP A 72 0.46 3.89 0.52
N MET A 73 -0.84 3.64 0.52
CA MET A 73 -1.66 3.60 1.73
C MET A 73 -1.30 2.39 2.62
N GLN A 74 -1.04 1.24 2.01
CA GLN A 74 -0.49 0.07 2.69
C GLN A 74 0.86 0.40 3.35
N GLU A 75 1.77 1.04 2.61
CA GLU A 75 3.07 1.47 3.11
C GLU A 75 2.93 2.42 4.31
N PHE A 76 2.03 3.41 4.20
CA PHE A 76 1.77 4.37 5.26
C PHE A 76 1.19 3.70 6.52
N TYR A 77 0.24 2.78 6.35
CA TYR A 77 -0.29 1.99 7.46
C TYR A 77 0.82 1.26 8.22
N CYS A 78 1.73 0.58 7.51
CA CYS A 78 2.83 -0.12 8.17
C CYS A 78 3.78 0.82 8.88
N TYR A 79 3.99 2.01 8.33
CA TYR A 79 4.79 3.03 8.98
C TYR A 79 4.18 3.47 10.31
N LEU A 80 2.89 3.74 10.36
CA LEU A 80 2.21 4.05 11.62
C LEU A 80 2.31 2.90 12.63
N LYS A 81 2.10 1.66 12.18
CA LYS A 81 2.21 0.46 13.01
C LYS A 81 3.62 0.29 13.58
N HIS A 82 4.64 0.48 12.76
CA HIS A 82 6.06 0.45 13.15
C HIS A 82 6.36 1.53 14.19
N VAL A 83 5.96 2.78 13.97
CA VAL A 83 6.15 3.87 14.94
C VAL A 83 5.43 3.55 16.26
N ASN A 84 4.19 3.06 16.22
CA ASN A 84 3.47 2.62 17.43
C ASN A 84 4.25 1.55 18.20
N GLN A 85 4.81 0.56 17.50
CA GLN A 85 5.61 -0.50 18.12
C GLN A 85 6.88 0.06 18.78
N LEU A 86 7.61 0.96 18.11
CA LEU A 86 8.77 1.64 18.68
C LEU A 86 8.42 2.42 19.95
N VAL A 87 7.28 3.13 19.95
CA VAL A 87 6.80 3.90 21.11
C VAL A 87 6.45 2.97 22.28
N VAL A 88 5.72 1.87 22.02
CA VAL A 88 5.36 0.86 23.04
C VAL A 88 6.60 0.22 23.64
N ASN A 89 7.60 -0.07 22.81
CA ASN A 89 8.90 -0.61 23.23
C ASN A 89 9.80 0.42 23.94
N LYS A 90 9.32 1.66 24.13
CA LYS A 90 10.05 2.77 24.77
C LYS A 90 11.35 3.14 24.04
N GLU A 91 11.42 2.90 22.73
CA GLU A 91 12.57 3.33 21.93
C GLU A 91 12.58 4.85 21.76
N ARG A 92 13.76 5.47 21.99
CA ARG A 92 13.92 6.93 21.88
C ARG A 92 13.50 7.46 20.50
N ARG A 93 13.88 6.76 19.43
CA ARG A 93 13.52 7.12 18.05
C ARG A 93 12.01 7.08 17.79
N GLY A 94 11.28 6.12 18.38
CA GLY A 94 9.83 6.03 18.24
C GLY A 94 9.13 7.29 18.74
N ASN A 95 9.62 7.88 19.83
CA ASN A 95 9.06 9.13 20.35
C ASN A 95 9.35 10.35 19.46
N ALA A 96 10.51 10.37 18.79
CA ALA A 96 10.85 11.44 17.85
C ALA A 96 9.96 11.35 16.60
N LEU A 97 9.79 10.14 16.04
CA LEU A 97 8.92 9.90 14.89
C LEU A 97 7.45 10.18 15.20
N MET A 98 6.94 9.68 16.33
CA MET A 98 5.56 9.96 16.78
C MET A 98 5.32 11.46 16.96
N ARG A 99 6.27 12.18 17.58
CA ARG A 99 6.18 13.63 17.73
C ARG A 99 6.06 14.30 16.36
N LYS A 100 6.99 13.99 15.46
CA LYS A 100 7.02 14.57 14.12
C LYS A 100 5.70 14.34 13.39
N LEU A 101 5.25 13.08 13.34
CA LEU A 101 3.97 12.68 12.76
C LEU A 101 2.82 13.54 13.32
N VAL A 102 2.59 13.49 14.63
CA VAL A 102 1.43 14.13 15.28
C VAL A 102 1.49 15.67 15.23
N GLU A 103 2.67 16.27 15.19
CA GLU A 103 2.84 17.73 15.07
C GLU A 103 2.69 18.23 13.63
N GLU A 104 3.17 17.47 12.64
CA GLU A 104 3.08 17.85 11.23
C GLU A 104 1.68 17.59 10.66
N ASP A 105 1.00 16.54 11.12
CA ASP A 105 -0.31 16.07 10.65
C ASP A 105 -0.32 15.73 9.14
N PRO A 106 -0.41 14.44 8.74
CA PRO A 106 -0.30 14.06 7.33
C PRO A 106 -1.33 14.77 6.44
N GLU A 107 -0.86 15.42 5.38
CA GLU A 107 -1.65 16.24 4.46
C GLU A 107 -2.83 15.45 3.87
N PHE A 108 -2.61 14.19 3.49
CA PHE A 108 -3.68 13.40 2.86
C PHE A 108 -4.89 13.17 3.78
N THR A 109 -4.72 13.28 5.10
CA THR A 109 -5.81 13.09 6.06
C THR A 109 -6.78 14.27 6.10
N GLN A 110 -6.41 15.40 5.49
CA GLN A 110 -7.22 16.61 5.41
C GLN A 110 -8.03 16.67 4.11
N ILE A 111 -7.73 15.80 3.13
CA ILE A 111 -8.41 15.76 1.84
C ILE A 111 -9.74 15.02 2.01
N GLN A 112 -10.83 15.64 1.57
CA GLN A 112 -12.13 14.98 1.47
C GLN A 112 -12.24 14.30 0.12
N PHE A 113 -12.47 13.00 0.12
CA PHE A 113 -12.72 12.22 -1.08
C PHE A 113 -13.76 11.13 -0.78
N ASP A 114 -14.51 10.75 -1.81
CA ASP A 114 -15.41 9.61 -1.77
C ASP A 114 -14.68 8.37 -2.33
N THR A 115 -14.68 7.27 -1.57
CA THR A 115 -13.91 6.08 -1.96
C THR A 115 -14.55 5.34 -3.13
N GLU A 116 -15.88 5.38 -3.28
CA GLU A 116 -16.57 4.82 -4.45
C GLU A 116 -16.28 5.65 -5.70
N GLU A 117 -16.29 6.98 -5.61
CA GLU A 117 -15.90 7.86 -6.72
C GLU A 117 -14.45 7.63 -7.13
N LEU A 118 -13.54 7.56 -6.16
CA LEU A 118 -12.13 7.27 -6.39
C LEU A 118 -11.93 5.89 -7.05
N GLY A 119 -12.66 4.88 -6.58
CA GLY A 119 -12.67 3.54 -7.16
C GLY A 119 -13.19 3.55 -8.59
N ASN A 120 -14.25 4.30 -8.88
CA ASN A 120 -14.76 4.47 -10.25
C ASN A 120 -13.72 5.15 -11.16
N HIS A 121 -13.05 6.19 -10.66
CA HIS A 121 -12.00 6.88 -11.42
C HIS A 121 -10.83 5.95 -11.77
N PHE A 122 -10.38 5.14 -10.81
CA PHE A 122 -9.28 4.20 -11.01
C PHE A 122 -9.70 2.84 -11.56
N SER A 123 -10.99 2.66 -11.89
CA SER A 123 -11.55 1.39 -12.36
C SER A 123 -11.27 0.21 -11.42
N TRP A 124 -11.31 0.45 -10.11
CA TRP A 124 -11.16 -0.58 -9.08
C TRP A 124 -12.33 -1.55 -9.11
N VAL A 125 -12.04 -2.82 -8.84
CA VAL A 125 -13.08 -3.81 -8.55
C VAL A 125 -13.61 -3.62 -7.12
N GLU A 126 -14.79 -4.17 -6.82
CA GLU A 126 -15.43 -4.06 -5.50
C GLU A 126 -14.50 -4.48 -4.36
N GLU A 127 -13.73 -5.56 -4.57
CA GLU A 127 -12.79 -6.04 -3.57
C GLU A 127 -11.62 -5.07 -3.31
N GLU A 128 -11.19 -4.30 -4.31
CA GLU A 128 -10.14 -3.29 -4.17
C GLU A 128 -10.64 -2.05 -3.44
N VAL A 129 -11.88 -1.64 -3.70
CA VAL A 129 -12.58 -0.59 -2.94
C VAL A 129 -12.68 -0.99 -1.47
N GLU A 130 -13.20 -2.19 -1.17
CA GLU A 130 -13.28 -2.68 0.20
C GLU A 130 -11.91 -2.77 0.88
N ALA A 131 -10.88 -3.20 0.15
CA ALA A 131 -9.52 -3.30 0.69
C ALA A 131 -8.97 -1.92 1.04
N PHE A 132 -9.20 -0.93 0.17
CA PHE A 132 -8.80 0.45 0.40
C PHE A 132 -9.48 1.04 1.64
N GLU A 133 -10.79 0.84 1.80
CA GLU A 133 -11.53 1.25 3.00
C GLU A 133 -10.98 0.62 4.28
N LYS A 134 -10.68 -0.69 4.25
CA LYS A 134 -10.07 -1.40 5.40
C LYS A 134 -8.69 -0.83 5.74
N ILE A 135 -7.90 -0.43 4.74
CA ILE A 135 -6.61 0.24 4.96
C ILE A 135 -6.81 1.61 5.60
N MET A 136 -7.77 2.42 5.10
CA MET A 136 -8.13 3.72 5.66
C MET A 136 -8.56 3.63 7.13
N ASP A 137 -9.42 2.68 7.47
CA ASP A 137 -9.82 2.40 8.86
C ASP A 137 -8.63 2.02 9.73
N GLY A 138 -7.73 1.19 9.19
CA GLY A 138 -6.48 0.81 9.83
C GLY A 138 -5.60 2.02 10.13
N ILE A 139 -5.40 2.91 9.16
CA ILE A 139 -4.63 4.15 9.29
C ILE A 139 -5.25 5.03 10.37
N CYS A 140 -6.55 5.27 10.31
CA CYS A 140 -7.30 6.06 11.29
C CYS A 140 -7.12 5.50 12.72
N TYR A 141 -7.18 4.19 12.89
CA TYR A 141 -6.98 3.54 14.18
C TYR A 141 -5.54 3.72 14.70
N GLN A 142 -4.53 3.46 13.86
CA GLN A 142 -3.12 3.60 14.24
C GLN A 142 -2.78 5.06 14.59
N TRP A 143 -3.35 6.01 13.85
CA TRP A 143 -3.20 7.45 14.09
C TRP A 143 -3.76 7.86 15.45
N LYS A 144 -5.02 7.53 15.74
CA LYS A 144 -5.67 7.79 17.05
C LYS A 144 -4.83 7.23 18.21
N CYS A 145 -4.26 6.05 18.02
CA CYS A 145 -3.34 5.42 18.96
C CYS A 145 -2.07 6.24 19.23
N LEU A 146 -1.46 6.84 18.20
CA LEU A 146 -0.27 7.68 18.34
C LEU A 146 -0.61 9.01 19.01
N VAL A 147 -1.69 9.67 18.58
CA VAL A 147 -2.16 10.94 19.14
C VAL A 147 -2.46 10.80 20.64
N ALA A 148 -3.18 9.74 21.05
CA ALA A 148 -3.49 9.50 22.46
C ALA A 148 -2.21 9.35 23.32
N ARG A 149 -1.22 8.59 22.83
CA ARG A 149 0.07 8.40 23.51
C ARG A 149 0.89 9.69 23.57
N TYR A 150 0.87 10.48 22.51
CA TYR A 150 1.55 11.77 22.46
C TYR A 150 0.96 12.76 23.49
N THR A 151 -0.37 12.86 23.55
CA THR A 151 -1.07 13.73 24.51
C THR A 151 -0.82 13.33 25.96
N GLN A 152 -0.81 12.03 26.27
CA GLN A 152 -0.47 11.53 27.61
C GLN A 152 0.96 11.87 28.07
N LYS A 153 1.90 12.09 27.14
CA LYS A 153 3.28 12.50 27.46
C LYS A 153 3.47 14.00 27.63
N LYS A 154 2.51 14.81 27.17
CA LYS A 154 2.52 16.26 27.35
C LYS A 154 1.95 16.70 28.70
N LEU A 155 1.11 15.86 29.31
CA LEU A 155 0.55 16.02 30.66
C LEU A 155 1.51 15.46 31.71
#